data_AF-A0A9W9DRD0-F1
#
_entry.id   AF-A0A9W9DRD0-F1
#
_cell.length_a   1.000
_cell.length_b   1.000
_cell.length_c   1.000
_cell.angle_alpha   90.00
_cell.angle_beta   90.00
_cell.angle_gamma   90.00
#
_symmetry.space_group_name_H-M   'P 1'
#
loop_
_entity.id
_entity.type
_entity.pdbx_description
1 polymer ?
#
loop_
_entity_poly.entity_id
_entity_poly.type
_entity_poly.pdbx_seq_one_letter_code
_entity_poly.pdbx_strand_id
1 'polypeptide(L)'
;MASAYYEFYRGSSLGMALTDSLDELITSGSITPQLAMKVLQQFDKSLADTMVRQVKNKTMLKGHLHTYRLCDDVWTFIVKDASFKLDNTELVNASKIKIIACKNGEAIESSGKR
;
A
#
# COMPACT_ATOMS: atom_id res chain seq x y z
N MET A 1 2.52 -15.12 -13.71
CA MET A 1 3.09 -15.37 -12.38
C MET A 1 2.40 -14.42 -11.43
N ALA A 2 1.67 -14.92 -10.43
CA ALA A 2 1.07 -14.04 -9.43
C ALA A 2 2.21 -13.34 -8.67
N SER A 3 2.23 -12.01 -8.70
CA SER A 3 3.15 -11.24 -7.86
C SER A 3 2.83 -11.57 -6.41
N ALA A 4 3.84 -11.97 -5.63
CA ALA A 4 3.71 -12.21 -4.20
C ALA A 4 3.41 -10.90 -3.43
N TYR A 5 3.53 -9.75 -4.09
CA TYR A 5 3.39 -8.43 -3.50
C TYR A 5 2.30 -7.63 -4.23
N TYR A 6 1.45 -6.97 -3.46
CA TYR A 6 0.39 -6.12 -4.00
C TYR A 6 0.97 -4.87 -4.65
N GLU A 7 0.61 -4.63 -5.91
CA GLU A 7 0.90 -3.37 -6.62
C GLU A 7 0.05 -2.19 -6.09
N PHE A 8 -0.85 -2.47 -5.14
CA PHE A 8 -1.76 -1.51 -4.52
C PHE A 8 -1.04 -0.25 -4.03
N TYR A 9 0.13 -0.43 -3.42
CA TYR A 9 0.88 0.68 -2.85
C TYR A 9 1.54 1.61 -3.88
N ARG A 10 1.55 1.24 -5.17
CA ARG A 10 1.98 2.16 -6.23
C ARG A 10 1.06 3.38 -6.33
N GLY A 11 -0.20 3.26 -5.89
CA GLY A 11 -1.13 4.39 -5.77
C GLY A 11 -0.96 5.27 -4.52
N SER A 12 0.03 4.97 -3.66
CA SER A 12 0.40 5.85 -2.55
C SER A 12 1.16 7.09 -3.06
N SER A 13 1.27 8.15 -2.25
CA SER A 13 2.04 9.35 -2.62
C SER A 13 3.48 9.01 -3.00
N LEU A 14 4.11 8.06 -2.31
CA LEU A 14 5.47 7.60 -2.63
C LEU A 14 5.52 6.81 -3.94
N GLY A 15 4.55 5.91 -4.16
CA GLY A 15 4.47 5.13 -5.39
C GLY A 15 4.16 5.97 -6.63
N MET A 16 3.30 6.98 -6.50
CA MET A 16 3.02 7.94 -7.58
C MET A 16 4.27 8.74 -7.92
N ALA A 17 4.95 9.33 -6.93
CA ALA A 17 6.19 10.06 -7.15
C ALA A 17 7.28 9.21 -7.83
N LEU A 18 7.38 7.92 -7.47
CA LEU A 18 8.28 6.98 -8.13
C LEU A 18 7.86 6.74 -9.60
N THR A 19 6.57 6.53 -9.85
CA THR A 19 6.05 6.28 -11.21
C THR A 19 6.28 7.49 -12.11
N ASP A 20 5.98 8.70 -11.63
CA ASP A 20 6.21 9.95 -12.34
C ASP A 20 7.71 10.11 -12.70
N SER A 21 8.60 9.83 -11.74
CA SER A 21 10.05 9.88 -11.96
C SER A 21 10.53 8.86 -12.99
N LEU A 22 9.96 7.65 -12.98
CA LEU A 22 10.30 6.61 -13.96
C LEU A 22 9.81 6.99 -15.36
N ASP A 23 8.62 7.58 -15.47
CA ASP A 23 8.06 8.03 -16.74
C ASP A 23 8.89 9.17 -17.37
N GLU A 24 9.42 10.09 -16.57
CA GLU A 24 10.38 11.11 -17.03
C GLU A 24 11.68 10.49 -17.57
N LEU A 25 12.22 9.48 -16.88
CA LEU A 25 13.44 8.77 -17.33
C LEU A 25 13.21 7.96 -18.60
N ILE A 26 12.02 7.39 -18.78
CA ILE A 26 11.63 6.72 -20.03
C ILE A 26 11.50 7.74 -21.16
N THR A 27 10.80 8.84 -20.90
CA THR A 27 10.53 9.90 -21.91
C THR A 27 11.82 10.54 -22.40
N SER A 28 12.81 10.72 -21.52
CA SER A 28 14.16 11.20 -21.88
C SER A 28 15.05 10.16 -22.56
N GLY A 29 14.60 8.89 -22.67
CA GLY A 29 15.39 7.80 -23.24
C GLY A 29 16.50 7.27 -22.33
N SER A 30 16.52 7.69 -21.06
CA SER A 30 17.55 7.31 -20.08
C SER A 30 17.40 5.84 -19.63
N ILE A 31 16.17 5.34 -19.56
CA ILE A 31 15.87 3.95 -19.21
C ILE A 31 14.81 3.34 -20.14
N THR A 32 14.78 2.02 -20.21
CA THR A 32 13.74 1.30 -20.96
C THR A 32 12.50 1.07 -20.08
N PRO A 33 11.29 0.97 -20.68
CA PRO A 33 10.07 0.62 -19.94
C PRO A 33 10.20 -0.70 -19.17
N GLN A 34 10.91 -1.68 -19.73
CA GLN A 34 11.15 -2.97 -19.08
C GLN A 34 11.99 -2.84 -17.80
N LEU A 35 12.94 -1.88 -17.76
CA LEU A 35 13.71 -1.59 -16.56
C LEU A 35 12.84 -0.91 -15.50
N ALA A 36 12.03 0.07 -15.88
CA ALA A 36 11.09 0.73 -14.96
C ALA A 36 10.13 -0.27 -14.29
N MET A 37 9.60 -1.24 -15.05
CA MET A 37 8.77 -2.31 -14.50
C MET A 37 9.50 -3.14 -13.44
N LYS A 38 10.80 -3.43 -13.62
CA LYS A 38 11.61 -4.12 -12.60
C LYS A 38 11.80 -3.28 -11.35
N VAL A 39 11.96 -1.96 -11.50
CA VAL A 39 12.05 -1.03 -10.35
C VAL A 39 10.73 -1.02 -9.57
N LEU A 40 9.58 -0.96 -10.25
CA LEU A 40 8.27 -1.03 -9.62
C LEU A 40 8.04 -2.36 -8.87
N GLN A 41 8.44 -3.48 -9.46
CA GLN A 41 8.39 -4.79 -8.78
C GLN A 41 9.26 -4.81 -7.52
N GLN A 42 10.45 -4.19 -7.57
CA GLN A 42 11.32 -4.08 -6.41
C GLN A 42 10.73 -3.13 -5.35
N PHE A 43 10.04 -2.07 -5.76
CA PHE A 43 9.30 -1.18 -4.87
C PHE A 43 8.20 -1.92 -4.11
N ASP A 44 7.36 -2.71 -4.80
CA ASP A 44 6.28 -3.47 -4.17
C ASP A 44 6.81 -4.38 -3.05
N LYS A 45 7.91 -5.08 -3.34
CA LYS A 45 8.60 -5.94 -2.37
C LYS A 45 9.15 -5.15 -1.19
N SER A 46 9.91 -4.09 -1.47
CA SER A 46 10.62 -3.33 -0.45
C SER A 46 9.65 -2.66 0.52
N LEU A 47 8.53 -2.14 0.01
CA LEU A 47 7.53 -1.49 0.83
C LEU A 47 6.78 -2.49 1.71
N ALA A 48 6.33 -3.63 1.15
CA ALA A 48 5.66 -4.66 1.92
C ALA A 48 6.56 -5.20 3.05
N ASP A 49 7.82 -5.52 2.74
CA ASP A 49 8.79 -6.00 3.73
C ASP A 49 9.05 -4.94 4.82
N THR A 50 9.17 -3.67 4.44
CA THR A 50 9.41 -2.56 5.39
C THR A 50 8.22 -2.34 6.31
N MET A 51 6.99 -2.36 5.78
CA MET A 51 5.76 -2.21 6.57
C MET A 51 5.64 -3.30 7.64
N VAL A 52 5.98 -4.55 7.31
CA VAL A 52 5.92 -5.67 8.28
C VAL A 52 7.05 -5.61 9.30
N ARG A 53 8.28 -5.29 8.87
CA ARG A 53 9.48 -5.42 9.72
C ARG A 53 9.75 -4.20 10.58
N GLN A 54 9.50 -3.00 10.06
CA GLN A 54 9.96 -1.75 10.68
C GLN A 54 8.83 -0.95 11.34
N VAL A 55 7.61 -1.00 10.80
CA VAL A 55 6.48 -0.22 11.34
C VAL A 55 5.81 -0.99 12.48
N LYS A 56 5.95 -0.47 13.70
CA LYS A 56 5.40 -1.08 14.93
C LYS A 56 4.26 -0.30 15.57
N ASN A 57 4.08 0.94 15.14
CA ASN A 57 3.11 1.87 15.72
C ASN A 57 1.69 1.36 15.46
N LYS A 58 0.80 1.60 16.42
CA LYS A 58 -0.62 1.25 16.32
C LYS A 58 -1.46 2.51 16.26
N THR A 59 -2.57 2.41 15.55
CA THR A 59 -3.53 3.50 15.41
C THR A 59 -4.92 2.95 15.70
N MET A 60 -5.71 3.70 16.46
CA MET A 60 -7.14 3.42 16.61
C MET A 60 -7.93 4.35 15.69
N LEU A 61 -8.83 3.77 14.90
CA LEU A 61 -9.77 4.49 14.06
C LEU A 61 -11.19 4.38 14.65
N LYS A 62 -11.89 5.52 14.75
CA LYS A 62 -13.33 5.59 15.01
C LYS A 62 -14.02 6.41 13.93
N GLY A 63 -15.29 6.13 13.65
CA GLY A 63 -16.08 6.90 12.68
C GLY A 63 -17.36 6.16 12.29
N HIS A 64 -18.14 6.75 11.39
CA HIS A 64 -19.39 6.19 10.90
C HIS A 64 -19.19 5.48 9.56
N LEU A 65 -19.45 4.18 9.52
CA LEU A 65 -19.40 3.42 8.27
C LEU A 65 -20.53 3.88 7.33
N HIS A 66 -20.15 4.40 6.15
CA HIS A 66 -21.11 4.86 5.15
C HIS A 66 -21.46 3.76 4.15
N THR A 67 -20.47 3.04 3.64
CA THR A 67 -20.67 1.89 2.75
C THR A 67 -19.45 0.97 2.79
N TYR A 68 -19.64 -0.29 2.44
CA TYR A 68 -18.59 -1.29 2.33
C TYR A 68 -18.78 -2.17 1.08
N ARG A 69 -17.70 -2.77 0.61
CA ARG A 69 -17.70 -3.75 -0.49
C ARG A 69 -16.58 -4.76 -0.26
N LEU A 70 -16.89 -6.03 -0.50
CA LEU A 70 -15.91 -7.09 -0.67
C LEU A 70 -16.03 -7.62 -2.10
N CYS A 71 -14.93 -7.60 -2.85
CA CYS A 71 -14.82 -8.18 -4.18
C CYS A 71 -13.36 -8.61 -4.38
N ASP A 72 -13.12 -9.80 -4.94
CA ASP A 72 -11.77 -10.33 -5.21
C ASP A 72 -10.81 -10.26 -4.02
N ASP A 73 -11.28 -10.64 -2.83
CA ASP A 73 -10.52 -10.59 -1.56
C ASP A 73 -10.00 -9.20 -1.15
N VAL A 74 -10.55 -8.14 -1.75
CA VAL A 74 -10.28 -6.76 -1.38
C VAL A 74 -11.50 -6.15 -0.71
N TRP A 75 -11.30 -5.72 0.53
CA TRP A 75 -12.26 -4.92 1.27
C TRP A 75 -12.09 -3.44 0.95
N THR A 76 -13.19 -2.78 0.65
CA THR A 76 -13.27 -1.32 0.54
C THR A 76 -14.30 -0.78 1.50
N PHE A 77 -13.92 0.17 2.35
CA PHE A 77 -14.82 0.88 3.26
C PHE A 77 -14.79 2.38 2.98
N ILE A 78 -15.94 3.03 3.05
CA ILE A 78 -16.04 4.49 3.12
C ILE A 78 -16.53 4.82 4.51
N VAL A 79 -15.75 5.58 5.26
CA VAL A 79 -16.06 6.01 6.64
C VAL A 79 -16.19 7.53 6.67
N LYS A 80 -17.22 8.04 7.34
CA LYS A 80 -17.45 9.47 7.58
C LYS A 80 -17.12 9.83 9.03
N ASP A 81 -16.76 11.09 9.25
CA ASP A 81 -16.44 11.64 10.57
C ASP A 81 -15.40 10.76 11.30
N ALA A 82 -14.33 10.47 10.58
CA ALA A 82 -13.27 9.60 11.06
C ALA A 82 -12.35 10.35 12.02
N SER A 83 -11.98 9.69 13.11
CA SER A 83 -11.00 10.15 14.08
C SER A 83 -9.95 9.05 14.30
N PHE A 84 -8.70 9.40 14.08
CA PHE A 84 -7.53 8.55 14.28
C PHE A 84 -6.84 8.97 15.56
N LYS A 85 -6.65 8.04 16.49
CA LYS A 85 -5.81 8.21 17.66
C LYS A 85 -4.48 7.51 17.44
N LEU A 86 -3.41 8.30 17.38
CA LEU A 86 -2.04 7.83 17.26
C LEU A 86 -1.43 7.56 18.65
N ASP A 87 -0.34 6.78 18.69
CA ASP A 87 0.33 6.40 19.94
C ASP A 87 0.79 7.60 20.79
N ASN A 88 1.11 8.74 20.15
CA ASN A 88 1.57 9.96 20.83
C ASN A 88 0.41 10.87 21.31
N THR A 89 -0.81 10.35 21.39
CA THR A 89 -2.04 11.07 21.80
C THR A 89 -2.51 12.13 20.80
N GLU A 90 -1.88 12.23 19.63
CA GLU A 90 -2.35 13.08 18.55
C GLU A 90 -3.65 12.51 17.97
N LEU A 91 -4.65 13.39 17.84
CA LEU A 91 -5.93 13.08 17.22
C LEU A 91 -5.98 13.74 15.85
N VAL A 92 -6.09 12.91 14.81
CA VAL A 92 -6.26 13.36 13.43
C VAL A 92 -7.69 13.10 13.01
N ASN A 93 -8.39 14.14 12.54
CA ASN A 93 -9.79 14.04 12.12
C ASN A 93 -9.91 14.19 10.60
N ALA A 94 -10.84 13.45 10.00
CA ALA A 94 -11.16 13.53 8.58
C ALA A 94 -12.67 13.39 8.37
N SER A 95 -13.26 14.27 7.57
CA SER A 95 -14.70 14.23 7.26
C SER A 95 -15.10 12.97 6.50
N LYS A 96 -14.21 12.44 5.66
CA LYS A 96 -14.43 11.22 4.88
C LYS A 96 -13.09 10.55 4.57
N ILE A 97 -13.03 9.24 4.76
CA ILE A 97 -11.89 8.40 4.38
C ILE A 97 -12.34 7.20 3.54
N LYS A 98 -11.43 6.69 2.73
CA LYS A 98 -11.56 5.42 2.01
C LYS A 98 -10.49 4.46 2.52
N ILE A 99 -10.91 3.30 3.03
CA ILE A 99 -10.01 2.24 3.47
C ILE A 99 -10.07 1.15 2.41
N ILE A 100 -8.90 0.73 1.93
CA ILE A 100 -8.76 -0.41 1.04
C ILE A 100 -7.85 -1.40 1.76
N ALA A 101 -8.35 -2.61 2.00
CA ALA A 101 -7.65 -3.64 2.73
C ALA A 101 -7.63 -4.91 1.88
N CYS A 102 -6.43 -5.30 1.46
CA CYS A 102 -6.20 -6.59 0.84
C CYS A 102 -5.94 -7.63 1.94
N LYS A 103 -6.41 -8.86 1.74
CA LYS A 103 -5.95 -10.00 2.55
C LYS A 103 -4.41 -9.99 2.51
N ASN A 104 -3.75 -10.21 3.65
CA ASN A 104 -2.33 -10.50 3.57
C ASN A 104 -2.23 -11.86 2.88
N GLY A 105 -1.77 -11.90 1.63
CA GLY A 105 -1.35 -13.16 1.03
C GLY A 105 -0.43 -13.82 2.04
N GLU A 106 -0.60 -15.12 2.31
CA GLU A 106 0.37 -15.85 3.12
C GLU A 106 1.73 -15.41 2.60
N ALA A 107 2.50 -14.69 3.43
CA ALA A 107 3.87 -14.38 3.09
C ALA A 107 4.42 -15.73 2.68
N ILE A 108 4.82 -15.88 1.41
CA ILE A 108 5.33 -17.14 0.91
C ILE A 108 6.59 -17.37 1.75
N GLU A 109 6.42 -18.02 2.90
CA GLU A 109 7.48 -18.67 3.61
C GLU A 109 7.96 -19.66 2.56
N SER A 110 9.12 -19.35 2.00
CA SER A 110 9.84 -20.29 1.19
C SER A 110 9.95 -21.55 2.02
N SER A 111 9.10 -22.53 1.71
CA SER A 111 9.31 -23.94 2.00
C SER A 111 10.73 -24.26 1.54
N GLY A 112 11.65 -24.24 2.50
CA GLY A 112 13.06 -24.00 2.20
C GLY A 112 13.91 -23.87 3.45
N LYS A 113 13.79 -24.83 4.37
CA LYS A 113 14.95 -25.44 5.05
C LYS A 113 14.56 -26.63 5.94
N ARG A 114 15.09 -27.78 5.52
CA ARG A 114 15.26 -29.09 6.16
C ARG A 114 14.09 -30.05 6.05
#